data_AF-A0A419KPN4-F1
#
_entry.id   AF-A0A419KPN4-F1
#
_cell.length_a   1.000
_cell.length_b   1.000
_cell.length_c   1.000
_cell.angle_alpha   90.00
_cell.angle_beta   90.00
_cell.angle_gamma   90.00
#
_symmetry.space_group_name_H-M   'P 1'
#
loop_
_entity.id
_entity.type
_entity.pdbx_description
1 polymer ?
#
loop_
_entity_poly.entity_id
_entity_poly.type
_entity_poly.pdbx_seq_one_letter_code
_entity_poly.pdbx_strand_id
1 'polypeptide(L)'
;MSIEFLDLPRYVRLLKNLRAVAFLDPNAEIPLEEIKWLRRRFKYRNVGISESLITALKAEAKELFLRKPFEILKPPLLEIENFVETILEIESKVPAYTIESLILTSCYVNALVVLGRDSFPVLDPFVTWAMRSTAELTETEVKRNLRIIGYAMTDFHNENAGQAYESLKGIAEKILRKEDLSKVREESERLMEKRKKIAQDDGEKRFWRLRQPGEEKERIVIAYLDVMPLISKILLQKNSSRLVNFIAKSTVNLSMALSLIPTFILQLE
;
A
#
# COMPACT_ATOMS: atom_id res chain seq x y z
N MET A 1 -5.37 -3.64 -28.07
CA MET A 1 -5.10 -2.53 -27.13
C MET A 1 -3.80 -1.88 -27.56
N SER A 2 -3.82 -0.58 -27.85
CA SER A 2 -2.60 0.17 -28.09
C SER A 2 -1.74 0.07 -26.84
N ILE A 3 -0.50 -0.41 -26.99
CA ILE A 3 0.51 -0.37 -25.93
C ILE A 3 0.67 1.11 -25.60
N GLU A 4 0.04 1.57 -24.51
CA GLU A 4 0.25 2.92 -23.99
C GLU A 4 1.73 2.94 -23.61
N PHE A 5 2.54 3.64 -24.40
CA PHE A 5 3.96 3.74 -24.13
C PHE A 5 4.14 4.24 -22.69
N LEU A 6 5.07 3.60 -22.00
CA LEU A 6 5.63 4.01 -20.73
C LEU A 6 5.72 5.54 -20.62
N ASP A 7 4.75 6.17 -19.95
CA ASP A 7 4.73 7.63 -19.76
C ASP A 7 5.65 8.00 -18.59
N LEU A 8 6.96 7.75 -18.79
CA LEU A 8 8.01 8.14 -17.84
C LEU A 8 7.93 9.62 -17.46
N PRO A 9 7.69 10.57 -18.40
CA PRO A 9 7.53 11.97 -18.03
C PRO A 9 6.40 12.18 -17.01
N ARG A 10 5.23 11.57 -17.20
CA ARG A 10 4.14 11.64 -16.22
C ARG A 10 4.49 10.95 -14.92
N TYR A 11 5.08 9.75 -14.98
CA TYR A 11 5.49 9.03 -13.77
C TYR A 11 6.47 9.85 -12.92
N VAL A 12 7.53 10.39 -13.53
CA VAL A 12 8.52 11.26 -12.84
C VAL A 12 7.87 12.55 -12.32
N ARG A 13 6.97 13.16 -13.09
CA ARG A 13 6.20 14.34 -12.64
C ARG A 13 5.35 14.01 -11.42
N LEU A 14 4.69 12.85 -11.42
CA LEU A 14 3.87 12.37 -10.30
C LEU A 14 4.75 12.10 -9.09
N LEU A 15 5.83 11.30 -9.21
CA LEU A 15 6.77 11.03 -8.12
C LEU A 15 7.24 12.32 -7.40
N LYS A 16 7.55 13.38 -8.16
CA LYS A 16 7.99 14.66 -7.56
C LYS A 16 6.89 15.44 -6.85
N ASN A 17 5.64 15.31 -7.29
CA ASN A 17 4.52 16.15 -6.85
C ASN A 17 3.49 15.44 -5.97
N LEU A 18 3.50 14.11 -5.94
CA LEU A 18 2.66 13.31 -5.09
C LEU A 18 3.07 13.49 -3.62
N ARG A 19 2.07 13.53 -2.74
CA ARG A 19 2.27 13.69 -1.30
C ARG A 19 1.61 12.60 -0.45
N ALA A 20 0.70 11.86 -1.05
CA ALA A 20 0.01 10.73 -0.45
C ALA A 20 -0.71 9.95 -1.56
N VAL A 21 -1.04 8.70 -1.27
CA VAL A 21 -2.07 7.95 -1.99
C VAL A 21 -3.29 7.85 -1.07
N ALA A 22 -4.44 8.33 -1.52
CA ALA A 22 -5.68 8.25 -0.78
C ALA A 22 -6.34 6.88 -0.96
N PHE A 23 -6.94 6.39 0.11
CA PHE A 23 -7.72 5.16 0.13
C PHE A 23 -9.05 5.39 0.85
N LEU A 24 -10.12 4.84 0.31
CA LEU A 24 -11.47 4.86 0.86
C LEU A 24 -12.09 3.51 0.52
N ASP A 25 -12.74 2.84 1.47
CA ASP A 25 -13.54 1.66 1.14
C ASP A 25 -14.86 2.14 0.49
N PRO A 26 -15.21 1.71 -0.74
CA PRO A 26 -16.49 2.07 -1.37
C PRO A 26 -17.74 1.69 -0.56
N ASN A 27 -17.60 0.78 0.40
CA ASN A 27 -18.68 0.35 1.28
C ASN A 27 -18.77 1.15 2.58
N ALA A 28 -17.76 1.97 2.91
CA ALA A 28 -17.77 2.83 4.08
C ALA A 28 -18.57 4.13 3.82
N GLU A 29 -18.91 4.82 4.91
CA GLU A 29 -19.49 6.17 4.82
C GLU A 29 -18.49 7.14 4.16
N ILE A 30 -19.00 8.10 3.38
CA ILE A 30 -18.15 9.06 2.65
C ILE A 30 -17.56 10.07 3.65
N PRO A 31 -16.23 10.11 3.84
CA PRO A 31 -15.57 10.97 4.82
C PRO A 31 -15.37 12.38 4.24
N LEU A 32 -16.46 13.16 4.18
CA LEU A 32 -16.48 14.45 3.49
C LEU A 32 -15.47 15.45 4.07
N GLU A 33 -15.29 15.48 5.39
CA GLU A 33 -14.38 16.43 6.04
C GLU A 33 -12.91 16.09 5.76
N GLU A 34 -12.54 14.82 5.79
CA GLU A 34 -11.20 14.34 5.43
C GLU A 34 -10.88 14.61 3.96
N ILE A 35 -11.84 14.37 3.06
CA ILE A 35 -11.68 14.66 1.63
C ILE A 35 -11.49 16.17 1.42
N LYS A 36 -12.34 17.02 2.02
CA LYS A 36 -12.21 18.48 1.95
C LYS A 36 -10.87 18.95 2.54
N TRP A 37 -10.45 18.36 3.66
CA TRP A 37 -9.20 18.69 4.31
C TRP A 37 -7.99 18.36 3.42
N LEU A 38 -7.95 17.17 2.82
CA LEU A 38 -6.91 16.81 1.84
C LEU A 38 -6.88 17.78 0.67
N ARG A 39 -8.04 18.15 0.12
CA ARG A 39 -8.14 19.11 -0.98
C ARG A 39 -7.54 20.47 -0.63
N ARG A 40 -7.86 20.99 0.55
CA ARG A 40 -7.30 22.25 1.06
C ARG A 40 -5.79 22.13 1.28
N ARG A 41 -5.36 21.07 1.95
CA ARG A 41 -3.96 20.84 2.37
C ARG A 41 -3.01 20.64 1.19
N PHE A 42 -3.47 19.94 0.15
CA PHE A 42 -2.67 19.58 -1.01
C PHE A 42 -3.09 20.34 -2.27
N LYS A 43 -3.73 21.50 -2.14
CA LYS A 43 -4.19 22.35 -3.26
C LYS A 43 -3.17 22.54 -4.40
N TYR A 44 -1.87 22.61 -4.06
CA TYR A 44 -0.77 22.82 -5.02
C TYR A 44 0.13 21.59 -5.24
N ARG A 45 -0.34 20.41 -4.81
CA ARG A 45 0.36 19.12 -4.93
C ARG A 45 -0.63 18.07 -5.40
N ASN A 46 -0.16 16.86 -5.63
CA ASN A 46 -1.02 15.76 -6.08
C ASN A 46 -1.28 14.78 -4.94
N VAL A 47 -2.49 14.24 -4.90
CA VAL A 47 -2.86 13.08 -4.08
C VAL A 47 -3.27 11.97 -5.01
N GLY A 48 -2.65 10.81 -4.89
CA GLY A 48 -2.90 9.69 -5.78
C GLY A 48 -4.17 8.96 -5.40
N ILE A 49 -4.82 8.34 -6.37
CA ILE A 49 -5.88 7.37 -6.15
C ILE A 49 -5.80 6.30 -7.24
N SER A 50 -6.02 5.03 -6.91
CA SER A 50 -5.97 3.95 -7.89
C SER A 50 -7.19 3.96 -8.82
N GLU A 51 -7.01 3.48 -10.04
CA GLU A 51 -8.07 3.45 -11.06
C GLU A 51 -9.20 2.48 -10.68
N SER A 52 -8.85 1.30 -10.14
CA SER A 52 -9.82 0.34 -9.63
C SER A 52 -10.61 0.89 -8.44
N LEU A 53 -10.01 1.71 -7.57
CA LEU A 53 -10.76 2.39 -6.49
C LEU A 53 -11.76 3.38 -7.07
N ILE A 54 -11.35 4.26 -7.98
CA ILE A 54 -12.26 5.20 -8.66
C ILE A 54 -13.42 4.48 -9.35
N THR A 55 -13.16 3.30 -9.90
CA THR A 55 -14.16 2.48 -10.57
C THR A 55 -15.15 1.85 -9.59
N ALA A 56 -14.67 1.44 -8.41
CA ALA A 56 -15.50 0.84 -7.37
C ALA A 56 -16.34 1.85 -6.56
N LEU A 57 -15.91 3.13 -6.50
CA LEU A 57 -16.63 4.18 -5.78
C LEU A 57 -18.01 4.48 -6.37
N LYS A 58 -18.98 4.72 -5.49
CA LYS A 58 -20.30 5.27 -5.84
C LYS A 58 -20.15 6.64 -6.50
N ALA A 59 -21.12 7.03 -7.35
CA ALA A 59 -21.05 8.24 -8.16
C ALA A 59 -20.76 9.52 -7.35
N GLU A 60 -21.41 9.68 -6.19
CA GLU A 60 -21.20 10.82 -5.29
C GLU A 60 -19.76 10.92 -4.80
N ALA A 61 -19.19 9.83 -4.26
CA ALA A 61 -17.81 9.79 -3.81
C ALA A 61 -16.83 9.99 -4.97
N LYS A 62 -17.08 9.32 -6.10
CA LYS A 62 -16.25 9.40 -7.31
C LYS A 62 -16.08 10.84 -7.79
N GLU A 63 -17.15 11.63 -7.81
CA GLU A 63 -17.09 13.03 -8.25
C GLU A 63 -16.10 13.87 -7.42
N LEU A 64 -15.96 13.58 -6.13
CA LEU A 64 -15.04 14.28 -5.24
C LEU A 64 -13.57 14.03 -5.61
N PHE A 65 -13.25 12.82 -6.08
CA PHE A 65 -11.90 12.40 -6.48
C PHE A 65 -11.57 12.69 -7.95
N LEU A 66 -12.53 13.12 -8.77
CA LEU A 66 -12.27 13.59 -10.14
C LEU A 66 -11.78 15.06 -10.18
N ARG A 67 -11.76 15.73 -9.03
CA ARG A 67 -11.34 17.13 -8.90
C ARG A 67 -9.92 17.22 -8.35
N LYS A 68 -9.21 18.32 -8.64
CA LYS A 68 -7.92 18.62 -7.99
C LYS A 68 -8.07 18.59 -6.45
N PRO A 69 -7.06 18.07 -5.73
CA PRO A 69 -5.70 17.70 -6.17
C PRO A 69 -5.53 16.22 -6.55
N PHE A 70 -6.62 15.48 -6.71
CA PHE A 70 -6.54 14.04 -6.93
C PHE A 70 -6.07 13.71 -8.36
N GLU A 71 -5.23 12.68 -8.46
CA GLU A 71 -4.68 12.16 -9.71
C GLU A 71 -4.85 10.64 -9.74
N ILE A 72 -5.44 10.13 -10.82
CA ILE A 72 -5.55 8.69 -11.04
C ILE A 72 -4.16 8.14 -11.35
N LEU A 73 -3.72 7.22 -10.50
CA LEU A 73 -2.47 6.50 -10.61
C LEU A 73 -2.67 5.25 -11.47
N LYS A 74 -1.68 4.97 -12.32
CA LYS A 74 -1.59 3.76 -13.12
C LYS A 74 -0.27 3.02 -12.81
N PRO A 75 -0.20 1.70 -13.04
CA PRO A 75 1.06 0.97 -13.00
C PRO A 75 2.12 1.66 -13.86
N PRO A 76 3.32 1.91 -13.33
CA PRO A 76 4.34 2.66 -14.06
C PRO A 76 5.07 1.79 -15.10
N LEU A 77 4.83 0.49 -15.15
CA LEU A 77 5.45 -0.45 -16.09
C LEU A 77 4.44 -1.54 -16.45
N LEU A 78 4.51 -2.05 -17.67
CA LEU A 78 3.72 -3.21 -18.11
C LEU A 78 3.99 -4.45 -17.23
N GLU A 79 5.21 -4.60 -16.70
CA GLU A 79 5.51 -5.66 -15.72
C GLU A 79 4.67 -5.52 -14.44
N ILE A 80 4.47 -4.30 -13.94
CA ILE A 80 3.64 -4.08 -12.74
C ILE A 80 2.16 -4.27 -13.06
N GLU A 81 1.71 -3.84 -14.23
CA GLU A 81 0.33 -4.07 -14.70
C GLU A 81 0.03 -5.58 -14.76
N ASN A 82 0.86 -6.35 -15.47
CA ASN A 82 0.73 -7.81 -15.57
C ASN A 82 0.82 -8.50 -14.20
N PHE A 83 1.61 -7.95 -13.27
CA PHE A 83 1.72 -8.47 -11.91
C PHE A 83 0.40 -8.31 -11.14
N VAL A 84 -0.18 -7.11 -11.17
CA VAL A 84 -1.49 -6.83 -10.56
C VAL A 84 -2.55 -7.75 -11.16
N GLU A 85 -2.65 -7.81 -12.49
CA GLU A 85 -3.61 -8.67 -13.19
C GLU A 85 -3.46 -10.15 -12.79
N THR A 86 -2.23 -10.65 -12.76
CA THR A 86 -1.97 -12.05 -12.38
C THR A 86 -2.38 -12.35 -10.94
N ILE A 87 -2.22 -11.40 -10.01
CA ILE A 87 -2.71 -11.57 -8.63
C ILE A 87 -4.24 -11.59 -8.61
N LEU A 88 -4.90 -10.64 -9.29
CA LEU A 88 -6.36 -10.48 -9.29
C LEU A 88 -7.10 -11.65 -9.95
N GLU A 89 -6.49 -12.30 -10.95
CA GLU A 89 -7.07 -13.50 -11.55
C GLU A 89 -7.10 -14.71 -10.58
N ILE A 90 -6.15 -14.76 -9.64
CA ILE A 90 -6.00 -15.90 -8.72
C ILE A 90 -6.73 -15.62 -7.39
N GLU A 91 -6.62 -14.40 -6.86
CA GLU A 91 -7.28 -13.98 -5.63
C GLU A 91 -8.62 -13.31 -5.93
N SER A 92 -9.69 -13.96 -5.50
CA SER A 92 -11.08 -13.51 -5.71
C SER A 92 -11.74 -12.93 -4.46
N LYS A 93 -11.15 -13.13 -3.28
CA LYS A 93 -11.75 -12.73 -1.99
C LYS A 93 -11.37 -11.32 -1.58
N VAL A 94 -10.18 -10.86 -1.99
CA VAL A 94 -9.74 -9.50 -1.70
C VAL A 94 -10.22 -8.56 -2.81
N PRO A 95 -10.83 -7.41 -2.48
CA PRO A 95 -11.24 -6.46 -3.50
C PRO A 95 -10.05 -5.93 -4.31
N ALA A 96 -10.25 -5.80 -5.63
CA ALA A 96 -9.20 -5.34 -6.55
C ALA A 96 -8.63 -3.96 -6.18
N TYR A 97 -9.50 -3.05 -5.72
CA TYR A 97 -9.10 -1.71 -5.28
C TYR A 97 -8.16 -1.71 -4.09
N THR A 98 -8.20 -2.73 -3.24
CA THR A 98 -7.26 -2.88 -2.13
C THR A 98 -5.88 -3.26 -2.66
N ILE A 99 -5.79 -4.31 -3.48
CA ILE A 99 -4.52 -4.81 -4.01
C ILE A 99 -3.83 -3.75 -4.87
N GLU A 100 -4.55 -3.14 -5.81
CA GLU A 100 -3.98 -2.13 -6.70
C GLU A 100 -3.53 -0.89 -5.91
N SER A 101 -4.33 -0.41 -4.95
CA SER A 101 -3.94 0.76 -4.15
C SER A 101 -2.65 0.53 -3.37
N LEU A 102 -2.47 -0.66 -2.79
CA LEU A 102 -1.24 -0.99 -2.07
C LEU A 102 -0.04 -1.05 -3.01
N ILE A 103 -0.16 -1.78 -4.13
CA ILE A 103 0.91 -1.91 -5.12
C ILE A 103 1.33 -0.54 -5.67
N LEU A 104 0.36 0.30 -6.07
CA LEU A 104 0.65 1.64 -6.58
C LEU A 104 1.24 2.54 -5.49
N THR A 105 0.81 2.41 -4.24
CA THR A 105 1.42 3.18 -3.14
C THR A 105 2.90 2.87 -3.00
N SER A 106 3.28 1.60 -3.12
CA SER A 106 4.68 1.18 -3.18
C SER A 106 5.38 1.78 -4.40
N CYS A 107 4.81 1.62 -5.61
CA CYS A 107 5.42 2.08 -6.84
C CYS A 107 5.70 3.59 -6.84
N TYR A 108 4.78 4.40 -6.31
CA TYR A 108 4.92 5.85 -6.27
C TYR A 108 5.66 6.36 -5.02
N VAL A 109 6.27 5.46 -4.24
CA VAL A 109 7.10 5.77 -3.05
C VAL A 109 6.40 6.77 -2.13
N ASN A 110 5.12 6.53 -1.83
CA ASN A 110 4.32 7.41 -0.99
C ASN A 110 3.65 6.65 0.14
N ALA A 111 3.16 7.38 1.14
CA ALA A 111 2.35 6.80 2.19
C ALA A 111 0.89 6.63 1.73
N LEU A 112 0.23 5.61 2.27
CA LEU A 112 -1.21 5.46 2.14
C LEU A 112 -1.90 6.34 3.20
N VAL A 113 -2.93 7.06 2.80
CA VAL A 113 -3.80 7.83 3.70
C VAL A 113 -5.20 7.26 3.57
N VAL A 114 -5.63 6.53 4.60
CA VAL A 114 -6.96 5.95 4.69
C VAL A 114 -7.92 7.04 5.17
N LEU A 115 -8.97 7.28 4.40
CA LEU A 115 -9.98 8.31 4.65
C LEU A 115 -11.18 7.68 5.35
N GLY A 116 -11.51 8.21 6.52
CA GLY A 116 -12.53 7.62 7.37
C GLY A 116 -12.01 6.33 8.02
N ARG A 117 -12.21 6.21 9.33
CA ARG A 117 -11.74 5.04 10.08
C ARG A 117 -12.36 3.73 9.58
N ASP A 118 -13.61 3.77 9.17
CA ASP A 118 -14.37 2.61 8.71
C ASP A 118 -13.89 2.06 7.37
N SER A 119 -13.02 2.79 6.67
CA SER A 119 -12.31 2.29 5.49
C SER A 119 -11.13 1.38 5.82
N PHE A 120 -10.63 1.39 7.07
CA PHE A 120 -9.44 0.63 7.43
C PHE A 120 -9.63 -0.90 7.48
N PRO A 121 -10.74 -1.46 8.01
CA PRO A 121 -10.89 -2.91 8.19
C PRO A 121 -10.71 -3.76 6.93
N VAL A 122 -11.03 -3.25 5.73
CA VAL A 122 -10.80 -3.99 4.47
C VAL A 122 -9.30 -4.23 4.19
N LEU A 123 -8.41 -3.49 4.86
CA LEU A 123 -6.95 -3.61 4.78
C LEU A 123 -6.37 -4.57 5.82
N ASP A 124 -7.16 -5.08 6.78
CA ASP A 124 -6.70 -5.98 7.84
C ASP A 124 -5.86 -7.17 7.36
N PRO A 125 -6.16 -7.84 6.22
CA PRO A 125 -5.33 -8.94 5.71
C PRO A 125 -3.89 -8.56 5.37
N PHE A 126 -3.61 -7.26 5.25
CA PHE A 126 -2.31 -6.71 4.87
C PHE A 126 -1.58 -6.06 6.05
N VAL A 127 -2.19 -6.01 7.24
CA VAL A 127 -1.59 -5.36 8.41
C VAL A 127 -0.43 -6.19 8.94
N THR A 128 0.77 -5.66 8.80
CA THR A 128 1.99 -6.25 9.35
C THR A 128 2.27 -5.74 10.76
N TRP A 129 1.98 -4.46 11.01
CA TRP A 129 2.06 -3.84 12.33
C TRP A 129 1.09 -2.66 12.41
N ALA A 130 0.56 -2.36 13.60
CA ALA A 130 -0.34 -1.24 13.82
C ALA A 130 -0.09 -0.58 15.18
N MET A 131 -0.24 0.75 15.22
CA MET A 131 -0.18 1.55 16.42
C MET A 131 -1.58 1.95 16.87
N ARG A 132 -1.93 1.49 18.08
CA ARG A 132 -3.08 1.99 18.83
C ARG A 132 -2.69 3.24 19.62
N SER A 133 -3.61 4.19 19.70
CA SER A 133 -3.40 5.46 20.38
C SER A 133 -4.72 5.99 20.94
N THR A 134 -4.63 6.66 22.09
CA THR A 134 -5.68 7.51 22.66
C THR A 134 -5.35 8.99 22.53
N ALA A 135 -4.31 9.35 21.75
CA ALA A 135 -3.90 10.73 21.58
C ALA A 135 -4.90 11.50 20.72
N GLU A 136 -5.14 12.75 21.10
CA GLU A 136 -5.85 13.71 20.28
C GLU A 136 -5.00 14.08 19.05
N LEU A 137 -5.61 13.99 17.87
CA LEU A 137 -4.95 14.31 16.61
C LEU A 137 -5.41 15.66 16.09
N THR A 138 -5.00 16.72 16.78
CA THR A 138 -5.19 18.09 16.28
C THR A 138 -4.65 18.24 14.85
N GLU A 139 -5.09 19.27 14.12
CA GLU A 139 -4.61 19.48 12.75
C GLU A 139 -3.08 19.57 12.64
N THR A 140 -2.41 20.13 13.65
CA THR A 140 -0.95 20.19 13.75
C THR A 140 -0.33 18.79 13.86
N GLU A 141 -0.93 17.92 14.67
CA GLU A 141 -0.53 16.53 14.84
C GLU A 141 -0.74 15.72 13.57
N VAL A 142 -1.89 15.87 12.91
CA VAL A 142 -2.16 15.24 11.61
C VAL A 142 -1.10 15.64 10.58
N LYS A 143 -0.82 16.94 10.44
CA LYS A 143 0.20 17.45 9.52
C LYS A 143 1.59 16.88 9.82
N ARG A 144 1.94 16.77 11.10
CA ARG A 144 3.23 16.22 11.55
C ARG A 144 3.34 14.74 11.19
N ASN A 145 2.35 13.93 11.55
CA ASN A 145 2.38 12.49 11.31
C ASN A 145 2.34 12.14 9.83
N LEU A 146 1.59 12.89 9.01
CA LEU A 146 1.62 12.78 7.54
C LEU A 146 3.00 13.09 6.94
N ARG A 147 3.77 13.98 7.57
CA ARG A 147 5.16 14.24 7.14
C ARG A 147 6.09 13.10 7.54
N ILE A 148 5.97 12.61 8.78
CA ILE A 148 6.77 11.50 9.31
C ILE A 148 6.57 10.23 8.47
N ILE A 149 5.33 9.93 8.10
CA ILE A 149 5.00 8.72 7.34
C ILE A 149 5.52 8.77 5.90
N GLY A 150 5.54 9.96 5.28
CA GLY A 150 6.21 10.16 3.99
C GLY A 150 7.72 9.92 4.05
N TYR A 151 8.36 10.29 5.17
CA TYR A 151 9.78 9.96 5.41
C TYR A 151 10.00 8.47 5.64
N ALA A 152 9.13 7.82 6.41
CA ALA A 152 9.18 6.38 6.60
C ALA A 152 9.21 5.65 5.25
N MET A 153 8.30 5.98 4.34
CA MET A 153 8.25 5.36 3.02
C MET A 153 9.54 5.57 2.21
N THR A 154 10.04 6.81 2.18
CA THR A 154 11.26 7.15 1.44
C THR A 154 12.47 6.38 1.98
N ASP A 155 12.58 6.24 3.29
CA ASP A 155 13.68 5.55 3.96
C ASP A 155 13.60 4.04 3.75
N PHE A 156 12.39 3.45 3.73
CA PHE A 156 12.23 2.01 3.51
C PHE A 156 12.46 1.58 2.08
N HIS A 157 11.93 2.35 1.14
CA HIS A 157 11.56 1.78 -0.15
C HIS A 157 12.71 1.06 -0.83
N ASN A 158 13.89 1.66 -0.97
CA ASN A 158 14.98 1.05 -1.73
C ASN A 158 15.44 -0.31 -1.17
N GLU A 159 15.84 -0.35 0.10
CA GLU A 159 16.36 -1.58 0.70
C GLU A 159 15.26 -2.61 0.96
N ASN A 160 14.09 -2.16 1.39
CA ASN A 160 12.98 -3.04 1.76
C ASN A 160 12.34 -3.69 0.53
N ALA A 161 12.14 -2.92 -0.55
CA ALA A 161 11.65 -3.42 -1.83
C ALA A 161 12.61 -4.43 -2.46
N GLY A 162 13.91 -4.10 -2.51
CA GLY A 162 14.93 -4.98 -3.10
C GLY A 162 15.02 -6.31 -2.35
N GLN A 163 15.11 -6.28 -1.02
CA GLN A 163 15.16 -7.50 -0.21
C GLN A 163 13.89 -8.35 -0.35
N ALA A 164 12.72 -7.72 -0.45
CA ALA A 164 11.46 -8.42 -0.67
C ALA A 164 11.43 -9.12 -2.02
N TYR A 165 11.85 -8.41 -3.08
CA TYR A 165 11.96 -8.98 -4.42
C TYR A 165 12.90 -10.18 -4.48
N GLU A 166 14.13 -10.06 -3.97
CA GLU A 166 15.11 -11.16 -4.00
C GLU A 166 14.59 -12.39 -3.25
N SER A 167 13.98 -12.18 -2.07
CA SER A 167 13.40 -13.27 -1.29
C SER A 167 12.22 -13.92 -2.00
N LEU A 168 11.33 -13.11 -2.59
CA LEU A 168 10.15 -13.57 -3.31
C LEU A 168 10.53 -14.34 -4.57
N LYS A 169 11.52 -13.84 -5.32
CA LYS A 169 12.05 -14.50 -6.51
C LYS A 169 12.71 -15.82 -6.17
N GLY A 170 13.54 -15.86 -5.12
CA GLY A 170 14.13 -17.10 -4.62
C GLY A 170 13.08 -18.15 -4.25
N ILE A 171 12.02 -17.74 -3.55
CA ILE A 171 10.87 -18.61 -3.21
C ILE A 171 10.23 -19.16 -4.49
N ALA A 172 9.92 -18.30 -5.47
CA ALA A 172 9.29 -18.72 -6.72
C ALA A 172 10.18 -19.70 -7.52
N GLU A 173 11.49 -19.44 -7.61
CA GLU A 173 12.44 -20.32 -8.29
C GLU A 173 12.54 -21.70 -7.64
N LYS A 174 12.52 -21.78 -6.29
CA LYS A 174 12.50 -23.06 -5.55
C LYS A 174 11.22 -23.85 -5.82
N ILE A 175 10.07 -23.17 -5.87
CA ILE A 175 8.80 -23.80 -6.23
C ILE A 175 8.87 -24.37 -7.66
N LEU A 176 9.43 -23.64 -8.63
CA LEU A 176 9.61 -24.15 -10.00
C LEU A 176 10.52 -25.38 -10.08
N ARG A 177 11.58 -25.41 -9.26
CA ARG A 177 12.49 -26.56 -9.15
C ARG A 177 11.87 -27.74 -8.40
N LYS A 178 10.63 -27.62 -7.92
CA LYS A 178 9.92 -28.62 -7.13
C LYS A 178 10.70 -29.01 -5.87
N GLU A 179 11.34 -28.02 -5.25
CA GLU A 179 11.94 -28.20 -3.93
C GLU A 179 10.87 -28.49 -2.87
N ASP A 180 11.33 -28.94 -1.70
CA ASP A 180 10.46 -29.30 -0.58
C ASP A 180 9.61 -28.09 -0.13
N LEU A 181 8.29 -28.19 -0.32
CA LEU A 181 7.33 -27.15 0.03
C LEU A 181 7.35 -26.79 1.52
N SER A 182 7.78 -27.69 2.41
CA SER A 182 7.93 -27.39 3.83
C SER A 182 9.03 -26.35 4.08
N LYS A 183 10.17 -26.48 3.38
CA LYS A 183 11.28 -25.52 3.44
C LYS A 183 10.92 -24.19 2.81
N VAL A 184 10.23 -24.22 1.66
CA VAL A 184 9.72 -23.01 1.01
C VAL A 184 8.77 -22.24 1.92
N ARG A 185 7.88 -22.96 2.62
CA ARG A 185 6.98 -22.36 3.61
C ARG A 185 7.75 -21.73 4.77
N GLU A 186 8.72 -22.42 5.35
CA GLU A 186 9.55 -21.89 6.43
C GLU A 186 10.29 -20.60 6.01
N GLU A 187 10.85 -20.57 4.80
CA GLU A 187 11.50 -19.38 4.26
C GLU A 187 10.53 -18.22 4.07
N SER A 188 9.32 -18.50 3.56
CA SER A 188 8.26 -17.50 3.46
C SER A 188 7.86 -16.95 4.83
N GLU A 189 7.75 -17.79 5.85
CA GLU A 189 7.42 -17.38 7.22
C GLU A 189 8.53 -16.51 7.84
N ARG A 190 9.80 -16.89 7.66
CA ARG A 190 10.96 -16.10 8.08
C ARG A 190 10.99 -14.73 7.41
N LEU A 191 10.63 -14.66 6.12
CA LEU A 191 10.50 -13.40 5.41
C LEU A 191 9.43 -12.52 6.08
N MET A 192 8.23 -13.05 6.32
CA MET A 192 7.13 -12.30 6.95
C MET A 192 7.52 -11.77 8.33
N GLU A 193 8.14 -12.59 9.17
CA GLU A 193 8.57 -12.18 10.52
C GLU A 193 9.63 -11.07 10.46
N LYS A 194 10.57 -11.17 9.51
CA LYS A 194 11.54 -10.09 9.27
C LYS A 194 10.83 -8.78 8.87
N ARG A 195 9.83 -8.83 7.99
CA ARG A 195 9.07 -7.63 7.57
C ARG A 195 8.31 -7.02 8.75
N LYS A 196 7.70 -7.87 9.58
CA LYS A 196 7.02 -7.49 10.82
C LYS A 196 7.94 -6.75 11.78
N LYS A 197 9.13 -7.30 12.02
CA LYS A 197 10.13 -6.65 12.88
C LYS A 197 10.55 -5.28 12.34
N ILE A 198 10.82 -5.17 11.03
CA ILE A 198 11.17 -3.89 10.40
C ILE A 198 10.06 -2.85 10.59
N ALA A 199 8.80 -3.25 10.33
CA ALA A 199 7.64 -2.38 10.50
C ALA A 199 7.46 -1.92 11.95
N GLN A 200 7.63 -2.84 12.91
CA GLN A 200 7.54 -2.54 14.33
C GLN A 200 8.64 -1.59 14.79
N ASP A 201 9.91 -1.93 14.54
CA ASP A 201 11.06 -1.17 15.03
C ASP A 201 10.98 0.30 14.55
N ASP A 202 10.58 0.51 13.31
CA ASP A 202 10.43 1.85 12.75
C ASP A 202 9.18 2.58 13.21
N GLY A 203 8.04 1.89 13.22
CA GLY A 203 6.78 2.44 13.69
C GLY A 203 6.89 2.93 15.14
N GLU A 204 7.50 2.13 16.01
CA GLU A 204 7.77 2.48 17.40
C GLU A 204 8.70 3.69 17.52
N LYS A 205 9.79 3.71 16.74
CA LYS A 205 10.76 4.80 16.73
C LYS A 205 10.17 6.12 16.23
N ARG A 206 9.41 6.10 15.14
CA ARG A 206 8.92 7.33 14.47
C ARG A 206 7.70 7.93 15.15
N PHE A 207 6.80 7.09 15.63
CA PHE A 207 5.49 7.51 16.13
C PHE A 207 5.39 7.39 17.66
N TRP A 208 6.53 7.33 18.36
CA TRP A 208 6.59 7.20 19.83
C TRP A 208 5.67 8.18 20.59
N ARG A 209 5.45 9.39 20.05
CA ARG A 209 4.57 10.41 20.66
C ARG A 209 3.10 10.01 20.68
N LEU A 210 2.66 9.18 19.75
CA LEU A 210 1.28 8.69 19.70
C LEU A 210 1.00 7.61 20.78
N ARG A 211 2.02 7.15 21.51
CA ARG A 211 1.83 6.28 22.69
C ARG A 211 1.48 7.06 23.96
N GLN A 212 1.59 8.40 23.94
CA GLN A 212 1.22 9.19 25.10
C GLN A 212 -0.30 9.07 25.35
N PRO A 213 -0.72 8.84 26.60
CA PRO A 213 -2.15 8.81 26.94
C PRO A 213 -2.80 10.15 26.57
N GLY A 214 -3.88 10.09 25.79
CA GLY A 214 -4.83 11.18 25.62
C GLY A 214 -6.23 10.78 26.08
N GLU A 215 -7.20 11.64 25.78
CA GLU A 215 -8.60 11.52 26.23
C GLU A 215 -9.49 10.79 25.21
N GLU A 216 -8.94 10.49 24.04
CA GLU A 216 -9.67 9.86 22.95
C GLU A 216 -9.85 8.36 23.15
N LYS A 217 -10.87 7.78 22.49
CA LYS A 217 -11.04 6.32 22.46
C LYS A 217 -9.85 5.66 21.76
N GLU A 218 -9.39 4.54 22.31
CA GLU A 218 -8.28 3.79 21.74
C GLU A 218 -8.61 3.35 20.31
N ARG A 219 -7.71 3.69 19.39
CA ARG A 219 -7.92 3.45 17.96
C ARG A 219 -6.60 3.32 17.21
N ILE A 220 -6.64 2.67 16.05
CA ILE A 220 -5.46 2.55 15.18
C ILE A 220 -5.24 3.87 14.44
N VAL A 221 -4.06 4.47 14.57
CA VAL A 221 -3.72 5.76 13.93
C VAL A 221 -2.65 5.62 12.87
N ILE A 222 -1.77 4.63 13.03
CA ILE A 222 -0.73 4.27 12.07
C ILE A 222 -0.78 2.77 11.84
N ALA A 223 -0.58 2.33 10.62
CA ALA A 223 -0.34 0.93 10.28
C ALA A 223 0.79 0.81 9.26
N TYR A 224 1.43 -0.35 9.22
CA TYR A 224 2.35 -0.75 8.15
C TYR A 224 1.69 -1.91 7.43
N LEU A 225 1.42 -1.70 6.15
CA LEU A 225 0.75 -2.67 5.30
C LEU A 225 1.75 -3.36 4.39
N ASP A 226 1.41 -4.58 3.97
CA ASP A 226 2.29 -5.42 3.19
C ASP A 226 1.50 -6.35 2.28
N VAL A 227 1.80 -6.36 0.98
CA VAL A 227 1.18 -7.26 0.00
C VAL A 227 1.78 -8.67 0.03
N MET A 228 2.95 -8.84 0.65
CA MET A 228 3.69 -10.10 0.68
C MET A 228 2.93 -11.27 1.34
N PRO A 229 2.18 -11.11 2.45
CA PRO A 229 1.39 -12.20 3.02
C PRO A 229 0.39 -12.79 2.01
N LEU A 230 -0.25 -11.93 1.21
CA LEU A 230 -1.16 -12.37 0.15
C LEU A 230 -0.41 -13.13 -0.94
N ILE A 231 0.68 -12.56 -1.46
CA ILE A 231 1.48 -13.17 -2.54
C ILE A 231 2.02 -14.53 -2.10
N SER A 232 2.62 -14.61 -0.90
CA SER A 232 3.13 -15.84 -0.32
C SER A 232 2.03 -16.89 -0.17
N LYS A 233 0.85 -16.50 0.31
CA LYS A 233 -0.31 -17.39 0.40
C LYS A 233 -0.71 -17.92 -0.98
N ILE A 234 -0.71 -17.09 -2.03
CA ILE A 234 -1.02 -17.51 -3.40
C ILE A 234 0.06 -18.48 -3.89
N LEU A 235 1.35 -18.18 -3.73
CA LEU A 235 2.45 -19.03 -4.21
C LEU A 235 2.39 -20.46 -3.67
N LEU A 236 1.94 -20.62 -2.42
CA LEU A 236 1.81 -21.92 -1.76
C LEU A 236 0.51 -22.69 -2.12
N GLN A 237 -0.36 -22.14 -2.97
CA GLN A 237 -1.55 -22.82 -3.48
C GLN A 237 -1.24 -23.71 -4.69
N LYS A 238 -2.11 -24.70 -4.95
CA LYS A 238 -1.92 -25.66 -6.06
C LYS A 238 -2.04 -25.04 -7.45
N ASN A 239 -2.77 -23.93 -7.59
CA ASN A 239 -3.04 -23.21 -8.85
C ASN A 239 -2.11 -21.99 -9.06
N SER A 240 -0.97 -21.93 -8.36
CA SER A 240 -0.09 -20.75 -8.36
C SER A 240 0.89 -20.67 -9.52
N SER A 241 0.87 -21.63 -10.45
CA SER A 241 1.90 -21.79 -11.49
C SER A 241 2.11 -20.53 -12.33
N ARG A 242 1.04 -19.77 -12.64
CA ARG A 242 1.15 -18.51 -13.38
C ARG A 242 1.94 -17.45 -12.60
N LEU A 243 1.59 -17.20 -11.34
CA LEU A 243 2.27 -16.23 -10.49
C LEU A 243 3.72 -16.66 -10.17
N VAL A 244 3.93 -17.95 -9.90
CA VAL A 244 5.27 -18.52 -9.69
C VAL A 244 6.15 -18.26 -10.92
N ASN A 245 5.67 -18.61 -12.12
CA ASN A 245 6.42 -18.38 -13.36
C ASN A 245 6.66 -16.90 -13.64
N PHE A 246 5.66 -16.06 -13.37
CA PHE A 246 5.78 -14.61 -13.52
C PHE A 246 6.91 -14.07 -12.65
N ILE A 247 6.88 -14.34 -11.34
CA ILE A 247 7.87 -13.85 -10.39
C ILE A 247 9.26 -14.39 -10.70
N ALA A 248 9.41 -15.69 -10.99
CA ALA A 248 10.72 -16.27 -11.30
C ALA A 248 11.36 -15.65 -12.55
N LYS A 249 10.56 -15.24 -13.54
CA LYS A 249 11.02 -14.60 -14.78
C LYS A 249 11.07 -13.08 -14.72
N SER A 250 10.55 -12.49 -13.64
CA SER A 250 10.49 -11.05 -13.46
C SER A 250 11.88 -10.42 -13.32
N THR A 251 11.91 -9.11 -13.56
CA THR A 251 13.09 -8.27 -13.41
C THR A 251 13.10 -7.57 -12.06
N VAL A 252 14.24 -6.97 -11.71
CA VAL A 252 14.38 -6.17 -10.48
C VAL A 252 13.37 -5.02 -10.39
N ASN A 253 12.77 -4.61 -11.51
CA ASN A 253 11.72 -3.59 -11.49
C ASN A 253 10.51 -4.00 -10.67
N LEU A 254 10.19 -5.30 -10.55
CA LEU A 254 9.10 -5.77 -9.72
C LEU A 254 9.24 -5.34 -8.24
N SER A 255 10.46 -5.11 -7.77
CA SER A 255 10.73 -4.63 -6.41
C SER A 255 9.91 -3.39 -6.04
N MET A 256 9.67 -2.47 -6.98
CA MET A 256 8.93 -1.23 -6.71
C MET A 256 7.49 -1.46 -6.21
N ALA A 257 6.92 -2.66 -6.40
CA ALA A 257 5.59 -3.03 -5.93
C ALA A 257 5.56 -3.71 -4.56
N LEU A 258 6.72 -3.96 -3.93
CA LEU A 258 6.86 -4.90 -2.81
C LEU A 258 7.33 -4.26 -1.49
N SER A 259 7.41 -2.93 -1.41
CA SER A 259 7.77 -2.25 -0.17
C SER A 259 6.68 -2.41 0.89
N LEU A 260 7.07 -2.39 2.16
CA LEU A 260 6.17 -2.06 3.26
C LEU A 260 5.57 -0.68 3.01
N ILE A 261 4.29 -0.52 3.36
CA ILE A 261 3.49 0.68 3.09
C ILE A 261 3.08 1.32 4.42
N PRO A 262 3.82 2.35 4.87
CA PRO A 262 3.39 3.17 5.98
C PRO A 262 2.04 3.83 5.66
N THR A 263 1.07 3.63 6.54
CA THR A 263 -0.33 4.01 6.37
C THR A 263 -0.81 4.88 7.53
N PHE A 264 -1.42 6.02 7.22
CA PHE A 264 -2.03 6.92 8.18
C PHE A 264 -3.54 6.78 8.11
N ILE A 265 -4.20 6.52 9.24
CA ILE A 265 -5.67 6.47 9.31
C ILE A 265 -6.16 7.86 9.66
N LEU A 266 -6.57 8.61 8.65
CA LEU A 266 -7.07 9.97 8.81
C LEU A 266 -8.53 9.92 9.25
N GLN A 267 -8.77 10.52 10.41
CA GLN A 267 -10.09 10.80 10.93
C GLN A 267 -10.06 12.23 11.47
N LEU A 268 -10.99 13.05 11.00
CA LEU A 268 -11.23 14.38 11.52
C LEU A 268 -12.60 14.39 12.20
N GLU A 269 -12.74 15.23 13.21
CA GLU A 269 -14.02 15.51 13.86
C GLU A 269 -14.86 16.50 13.07
#